data_AF-A0A2E1GR65-F1
#
_entry.id   AF-A0A2E1GR65-F1
#
_cell.length_a   1.000
_cell.length_b   1.000
_cell.length_c   1.000
_cell.angle_alpha   90.00
_cell.angle_beta   90.00
_cell.angle_gamma   90.00
#
_symmetry.space_group_name_H-M   'P 1'
#
loop_
_entity.id
_entity.type
_entity.pdbx_description
1 polymer ?
#
loop_
_entity_poly.entity_id
_entity_poly.type
_entity_poly.pdbx_seq_one_letter_code
_entity_poly.pdbx_strand_id
1 'polypeptide(L)'
;MAKEIDQKLDNLLDINSDIKQETRLVKLPDRDKNIESDYRYARENLYDLVERGQDAIDGILELSKETEHPRAYEVAGQLIKTVSETAEKLIDIQKKLKDLEKEDSSVRTQHNHLYVGSTSELQKFLKKESKKDGNST
;
A
#
# COMPACT_ATOMS: atom_id res chain seq x y z
N MET A 1 36.08 39.08 25.99
CA MET A 1 35.98 40.04 24.87
C MET A 1 35.10 39.54 23.73
N ALA A 2 35.31 38.33 23.17
CA ALA A 2 34.46 37.81 22.08
C ALA A 2 32.96 37.67 22.46
N LYS A 3 32.66 37.09 23.62
CA LYS A 3 31.26 36.86 24.07
C LYS A 3 30.40 38.12 24.25
N GLU A 4 31.01 39.27 24.53
CA GLU A 4 30.26 40.54 24.67
C GLU A 4 29.92 41.17 23.32
N ILE A 5 30.76 40.92 22.31
CA ILE A 5 30.53 41.40 20.94
C ILE A 5 29.40 40.59 20.33
N ASP A 6 29.38 39.28 20.57
CA ASP A 6 28.32 38.38 20.12
C ASP A 6 26.97 38.79 20.73
N GLN A 7 26.90 39.06 22.04
CA GLN A 7 25.67 39.52 22.69
C GLN A 7 25.18 40.89 22.18
N LYS A 8 26.09 41.81 21.82
CA LYS A 8 25.70 43.08 21.22
C LYS A 8 25.20 42.92 19.79
N LEU A 9 25.78 41.97 19.04
CA LEU A 9 25.36 41.67 17.68
C LEU A 9 23.98 41.00 17.67
N ASP A 10 23.73 40.09 18.61
CA ASP A 10 22.43 39.43 18.78
C ASP A 10 21.32 40.43 19.11
N ASN A 11 21.60 41.39 20.00
CA ASN A 11 20.66 42.46 20.35
C ASN A 11 20.43 43.47 19.20
N LEU A 12 21.44 43.74 18.37
CA LEU A 12 21.32 44.68 17.25
C LEU A 12 20.56 44.08 16.06
N LEU A 13 20.69 42.77 15.83
CA LEU A 13 20.01 42.08 14.72
C LEU A 13 18.62 41.54 15.10
N ASP A 14 18.17 41.75 16.35
CA ASP A 14 16.89 41.26 16.89
C ASP A 14 16.65 39.76 16.59
N ILE A 15 17.75 38.99 16.58
CA ILE A 15 17.71 37.55 16.34
C ILE A 15 17.37 36.89 17.67
N ASN A 16 16.08 36.66 17.88
CA ASN A 16 15.63 35.72 18.89
C ASN A 16 16.08 34.32 18.45
N SER A 17 17.09 33.78 19.12
CA SER A 17 17.65 32.44 18.85
C SER A 17 16.67 31.30 19.18
N ASP A 18 15.50 31.62 19.74
CA ASP A 18 14.38 30.70 19.88
C ASP A 18 13.53 30.64 18.59
N ILE A 19 14.10 30.06 17.54
CA ILE A 19 13.27 29.52 16.45
C ILE A 19 12.55 28.29 17.01
N LYS A 20 11.42 28.49 17.70
CA LYS A 20 10.47 27.42 17.98
C LYS A 20 9.91 26.92 16.67
N GLN A 21 10.53 25.90 16.10
CA GLN A 21 9.87 25.05 15.11
C GLN A 21 8.77 24.27 15.82
N GLU A 22 7.59 24.88 15.97
CA GLU A 22 6.37 24.12 16.20
C GLU A 22 6.08 23.35 14.91
N THR A 23 6.69 22.18 14.77
CA THR A 23 6.22 21.18 13.83
C THR A 23 4.82 20.76 14.30
N ARG A 24 3.80 21.41 13.73
CA ARG A 24 2.44 20.87 13.76
C ARG A 24 2.53 19.50 13.08
N LEU A 25 2.57 18.46 13.91
CA LEU A 25 2.36 17.10 13.46
C LEU A 25 0.97 17.06 12.82
N VAL A 26 0.93 17.21 11.50
CA VAL A 26 -0.26 16.89 10.72
C VAL A 26 -0.44 15.40 10.91
N LYS A 27 -1.36 15.01 11.81
CA LYS A 27 -1.81 13.63 11.91
C LYS A 27 -2.41 13.28 10.55
N LEU A 28 -1.60 12.64 9.71
CA LEU A 28 -2.10 11.99 8.51
C LEU A 28 -3.23 11.06 8.97
N PRO A 29 -4.42 11.08 8.34
CA PRO A 29 -5.46 10.14 8.70
C PRO A 29 -4.87 8.72 8.63
N ASP A 30 -5.15 7.91 9.67
CA ASP A 30 -4.70 6.51 9.74
C ASP A 30 -5.08 5.80 8.44
N ARG A 31 -4.10 5.59 7.55
CA ARG A 31 -4.33 5.02 6.22
C ARG A 31 -4.90 3.61 6.32
N ASP A 32 -4.50 2.87 7.36
CA ASP A 32 -4.93 1.49 7.61
C ASP A 32 -6.39 1.37 8.02
N LYS A 33 -6.96 2.39 8.67
CA LYS A 33 -8.39 2.36 9.06
C LYS A 33 -9.33 2.52 7.87
N ASN A 34 -8.84 3.01 6.73
CA ASN A 34 -9.67 3.26 5.56
C ASN A 34 -9.66 2.13 4.53
N ILE A 35 -8.62 1.29 4.50
CA ILE A 35 -8.49 0.25 3.46
C ILE A 35 -9.64 -0.76 3.51
N GLU A 36 -10.02 -1.22 4.69
CA GLU A 36 -11.12 -2.18 4.85
C GLU A 36 -12.48 -1.56 4.50
N SER A 37 -12.73 -0.31 4.89
CA SER A 37 -13.97 0.41 4.56
C SER A 37 -14.06 0.70 3.07
N ASP A 38 -12.97 1.17 2.46
CA ASP A 38 -12.90 1.46 1.03
C ASP A 38 -13.08 0.18 0.20
N TYR A 39 -12.47 -0.93 0.65
CA TYR A 39 -12.66 -2.24 0.04
C TYR A 39 -14.12 -2.70 0.11
N ARG A 40 -14.75 -2.62 1.30
CA ARG A 40 -16.15 -3.01 1.47
C ARG A 40 -17.08 -2.17 0.60
N TYR A 41 -16.87 -0.86 0.58
CA TYR A 41 -17.64 0.06 -0.25
C TYR A 41 -17.46 -0.22 -1.74
N ALA A 42 -16.22 -0.43 -2.20
CA ALA A 42 -15.97 -0.78 -3.59
C ALA A 42 -16.63 -2.11 -3.98
N ARG A 43 -16.59 -3.11 -3.09
CA ARG A 43 -17.22 -4.41 -3.30
C ARG A 43 -18.74 -4.31 -3.38
N GLU A 44 -19.38 -3.58 -2.47
CA GLU A 44 -20.84 -3.35 -2.50
C GLU A 44 -21.26 -2.63 -3.79
N ASN A 45 -20.56 -1.55 -4.17
CA ASN A 45 -20.88 -0.86 -5.42
C ASN A 45 -20.75 -1.75 -6.67
N LEU A 46 -19.76 -2.64 -6.71
CA LEU A 46 -19.60 -3.57 -7.81
C LEU A 46 -20.72 -4.63 -7.83
N TYR A 47 -21.17 -5.11 -6.68
CA TYR A 47 -22.33 -6.00 -6.62
C TYR A 47 -23.60 -5.31 -7.09
N ASP A 48 -23.87 -4.10 -6.61
CA ASP A 48 -25.01 -3.28 -7.05
C ASP A 48 -24.99 -3.05 -8.58
N LEU A 49 -23.80 -2.80 -9.14
CA LEU A 49 -23.64 -2.58 -10.57
C LEU A 49 -23.86 -3.87 -11.38
N VAL A 50 -23.43 -5.02 -10.86
CA VAL A 50 -23.66 -6.33 -11.50
C VAL A 50 -25.14 -6.71 -11.44
N GLU A 51 -25.82 -6.51 -10.31
CA GLU A 51 -27.25 -6.79 -10.15
C GLU A 51 -28.09 -5.93 -11.09
N ARG A 52 -27.89 -4.60 -11.05
CA ARG A 52 -28.57 -3.68 -11.99
C ARG A 52 -28.20 -3.95 -13.44
N GLY A 53 -26.98 -4.42 -13.68
CA GLY A 53 -26.51 -4.84 -14.99
C GLY A 53 -27.26 -6.07 -15.52
N GLN A 54 -27.53 -7.06 -14.66
CA GLN A 54 -28.34 -8.23 -15.01
C GLN A 54 -29.78 -7.85 -15.32
N ASP A 55 -30.41 -7.02 -14.47
CA ASP A 55 -31.77 -6.51 -14.72
C ASP A 55 -31.85 -5.74 -16.05
N ALA A 56 -30.85 -4.90 -16.34
CA ALA A 56 -30.77 -4.16 -17.60
C ALA A 56 -30.58 -5.09 -18.81
N ILE A 57 -29.78 -6.15 -18.67
CA ILE A 57 -29.59 -7.16 -19.71
C ILE A 57 -30.91 -7.88 -19.99
N ASP A 58 -31.64 -8.29 -18.95
CA ASP A 58 -32.92 -8.98 -19.09
C ASP A 58 -33.97 -8.09 -19.75
N GLY A 59 -34.08 -6.83 -19.33
CA GLY A 59 -35.00 -5.87 -19.95
C GLY A 59 -34.66 -5.56 -21.42
N ILE A 60 -33.37 -5.44 -21.75
CA ILE A 60 -32.94 -5.25 -23.15
C ILE A 60 -33.15 -6.52 -23.96
N LEU A 61 -32.98 -7.71 -23.37
CA LEU A 61 -33.21 -8.97 -24.05
C LEU A 61 -34.71 -9.16 -24.35
N GLU A 62 -35.60 -8.76 -23.44
CA GLU A 62 -37.04 -8.73 -23.66
C GLU A 62 -37.40 -7.77 -24.81
N LEU A 63 -36.90 -6.53 -24.77
CA LEU A 63 -37.08 -5.56 -25.86
C LEU A 63 -36.49 -6.06 -27.19
N SER A 64 -35.36 -6.76 -27.16
CA SER A 64 -34.72 -7.34 -28.35
C SER A 64 -35.55 -8.47 -28.96
N LYS A 65 -36.26 -9.25 -28.13
CA LYS A 65 -37.20 -10.28 -28.58
C LYS A 65 -38.48 -9.68 -29.16
N GLU A 66 -38.99 -8.60 -28.58
CA GLU A 66 -40.19 -7.91 -29.09
C GLU A 66 -39.94 -7.19 -30.42
N THR A 67 -38.78 -6.53 -30.54
CA THR A 67 -38.47 -5.71 -31.73
C THR A 67 -37.82 -6.50 -32.87
N GLU A 68 -37.35 -7.72 -32.59
CA GLU A 68 -36.57 -8.58 -33.50
C GLU A 68 -35.42 -7.85 -34.22
N HIS A 69 -34.94 -6.73 -33.68
CA HIS A 69 -34.01 -5.85 -34.36
C HIS A 69 -32.56 -6.34 -34.10
N PRO A 70 -31.75 -6.68 -35.13
CA PRO A 70 -30.40 -7.21 -34.95
C PRO A 70 -29.49 -6.30 -34.10
N ARG A 71 -29.74 -4.99 -34.16
CA ARG A 71 -29.02 -3.98 -33.38
C ARG A 71 -29.23 -4.11 -31.87
N ALA A 72 -30.41 -4.54 -31.42
CA ALA A 72 -30.72 -4.66 -30.00
C ALA A 72 -29.90 -5.80 -29.36
N TYR A 73 -29.73 -6.91 -30.07
CA TYR A 73 -28.84 -8.01 -29.66
C TYR A 73 -27.36 -7.62 -29.60
N GLU A 74 -26.90 -6.76 -30.51
CA GLU A 74 -25.52 -6.26 -30.47
C GLU A 74 -25.26 -5.40 -29.23
N VAL A 75 -26.21 -4.51 -28.89
CA VAL A 75 -26.15 -3.69 -27.68
C VAL A 75 -26.25 -4.55 -26.42
N ALA A 76 -27.10 -5.59 -26.41
CA ALA A 76 -27.16 -6.57 -25.33
C ALA A 76 -25.80 -7.27 -25.13
N GLY A 77 -25.15 -7.69 -26.22
CA GLY A 77 -23.80 -8.27 -26.17
C GLY A 77 -22.74 -7.31 -25.61
N GLN A 78 -22.82 -6.02 -25.95
CA GLN A 78 -21.96 -4.98 -25.38
C GLN A 78 -22.22 -4.78 -23.87
N LEU A 79 -23.48 -4.78 -23.45
CA LEU A 79 -23.84 -4.70 -22.03
C LEU A 79 -23.33 -5.90 -21.23
N ILE A 80 -23.55 -7.12 -21.73
CA ILE A 80 -23.02 -8.34 -21.13
C ILE A 80 -21.51 -8.27 -20.95
N LYS A 81 -20.79 -7.73 -21.95
CA LYS A 81 -19.35 -7.50 -21.85
C LYS A 81 -19.01 -6.52 -20.72
N THR A 82 -19.70 -5.40 -20.61
CA THR A 82 -19.44 -4.42 -19.53
C THR A 82 -19.73 -4.97 -18.13
N VAL A 83 -20.77 -5.78 -17.97
CA VAL A 83 -21.08 -6.47 -16.70
C VAL A 83 -20.01 -7.52 -16.39
N SER A 84 -19.52 -8.26 -17.40
CA SER A 84 -18.44 -9.23 -17.24
C SER A 84 -17.13 -8.57 -16.80
N GLU A 85 -16.76 -7.44 -17.40
CA GLU A 85 -15.59 -6.66 -17.00
C GLU A 85 -15.73 -6.11 -15.57
N THR A 86 -16.95 -5.76 -15.14
CA THR A 86 -17.24 -5.33 -13.77
C THR A 86 -17.08 -6.48 -12.78
N ALA A 87 -17.55 -7.69 -13.11
CA ALA A 87 -17.34 -8.89 -12.31
C ALA A 87 -15.85 -9.25 -12.21
N GLU A 88 -15.09 -9.09 -13.29
CA GLU A 88 -13.63 -9.31 -13.27
C GLU A 88 -12.91 -8.31 -12.35
N LYS A 89 -13.31 -7.03 -12.35
CA LYS A 89 -12.79 -6.02 -11.41
C LYS A 89 -13.06 -6.39 -9.95
N LEU A 90 -14.19 -7.03 -9.64
CA LEU A 90 -14.50 -7.51 -8.30
C LEU A 90 -13.49 -8.59 -7.84
N ILE A 91 -13.12 -9.50 -8.74
CA ILE A 91 -12.11 -10.53 -8.48
C ILE A 91 -10.71 -9.90 -8.34
N ASP A 92 -10.40 -8.90 -9.16
CA ASP A 92 -9.11 -8.18 -9.11
C ASP A 92 -8.93 -7.43 -7.78
N ILE A 93 -9.99 -6.79 -7.27
CA ILE A 93 -9.98 -6.13 -5.95
C ILE A 93 -9.68 -7.12 -4.82
N GLN A 94 -10.24 -8.34 -4.88
CA GLN A 94 -9.93 -9.39 -3.91
C GLN A 94 -8.46 -9.81 -3.94
N LYS A 95 -7.87 -9.93 -5.15
CA LYS A 95 -6.45 -10.26 -5.31
C LYS A 95 -5.56 -9.14 -4.76
N LYS A 96 -5.86 -7.89 -5.09
CA LYS A 96 -5.13 -6.72 -4.61
C LYS A 96 -5.15 -6.58 -3.10
N LEU A 97 -6.29 -6.84 -2.44
CA LEU A 97 -6.36 -6.82 -0.98
C LEU A 97 -5.44 -7.90 -0.37
N LYS A 98 -5.51 -9.13 -0.90
CA LYS A 98 -4.67 -10.24 -0.43
C LYS A 98 -3.18 -10.00 -0.66
N ASP A 99 -2.82 -9.33 -1.75
CA ASP A 99 -1.43 -8.99 -2.05
C ASP A 99 -0.93 -7.85 -1.15
N LEU A 100 -1.77 -6.85 -0.85
CA LEU A 100 -1.49 -5.80 0.16
C LEU A 100 -1.25 -6.41 1.55
N GLU A 101 -2.12 -7.31 2.01
CA GLU A 101 -1.94 -8.00 3.30
C GLU A 101 -0.66 -8.85 3.36
N LYS A 102 -0.26 -9.46 2.23
CA LYS A 102 0.98 -10.23 2.16
C LYS A 102 2.23 -9.36 2.20
N GLU A 103 2.20 -8.17 1.60
CA GLU A 103 3.35 -7.26 1.57
C GLU A 103 3.72 -6.81 3.00
N ASP A 104 2.74 -6.59 3.87
CA ASP A 104 2.96 -6.30 5.29
C ASP A 104 3.59 -7.46 6.07
N SER A 105 3.34 -8.71 5.66
CA SER A 105 3.95 -9.90 6.28
C SER A 105 5.39 -10.20 5.83
N SER A 106 5.91 -9.45 4.86
CA SER A 106 7.24 -9.65 4.26
C SER A 106 8.36 -8.85 4.96
N VAL A 107 8.20 -8.51 6.25
CA VAL A 107 9.34 -8.03 7.06
C VAL A 107 10.26 -9.22 7.34
N ARG A 108 11.09 -9.54 6.34
CA ARG A 108 12.18 -10.51 6.44
C ARG A 108 13.21 -9.91 7.39
N THR A 109 13.06 -10.13 8.70
CA THR A 109 13.98 -9.66 9.74
C THR A 109 15.41 -10.03 9.34
N GLN A 110 16.17 -9.06 8.82
CA GLN A 110 17.57 -9.24 8.51
C GLN A 110 18.34 -9.05 9.81
N HIS A 111 18.76 -10.15 10.44
CA HIS A 111 19.70 -10.12 11.56
C HIS A 111 21.09 -9.74 11.05
N ASN A 112 21.32 -8.45 10.81
CA ASN A 112 22.62 -7.94 10.45
C ASN A 112 23.49 -7.91 11.72
N HIS A 113 24.23 -8.99 11.97
CA HIS A 113 25.15 -9.08 13.11
C HIS A 113 26.34 -8.15 12.89
N LEU A 114 26.25 -6.92 13.39
CA LEU A 114 27.36 -5.99 13.40
C LEU A 114 28.37 -6.44 14.48
N TYR A 115 29.51 -7.01 14.06
CA TYR A 115 30.59 -7.37 14.96
C TYR A 115 31.48 -6.17 15.26
N VAL A 116 31.43 -5.67 16.49
CA VAL A 116 32.30 -4.58 16.97
C VAL A 116 33.48 -5.16 17.73
N GLY A 117 34.60 -5.38 17.03
CA GLY A 117 35.84 -5.91 17.59
C GLY A 117 37.02 -5.73 16.64
N SER A 118 38.23 -6.14 17.06
CA SER A 118 39.42 -6.03 16.21
C SER A 118 39.38 -7.08 15.08
N THR A 119 39.94 -6.75 13.91
CA THR A 119 40.07 -7.68 12.77
C THR A 119 40.79 -8.98 13.15
N SER A 120 41.71 -8.95 14.12
CA SER A 120 42.36 -10.15 14.64
C SER A 120 41.41 -11.09 15.39
N GLU A 121 40.36 -10.55 16.00
CA GLU A 121 39.37 -11.27 16.79
C GLU A 121 38.32 -11.93 15.89
N LEU A 122 37.90 -11.24 14.82
CA LEU A 122 37.13 -11.82 13.71
C LEU A 122 37.83 -13.02 13.07
N GLN A 123 39.13 -12.91 12.79
CA GLN A 123 39.89 -14.01 12.18
C GLN A 123 40.02 -15.23 13.09
N LYS A 124 40.16 -15.02 14.41
CA LYS A 124 40.18 -16.12 15.40
C LYS A 124 38.81 -16.79 15.51
N PHE A 125 37.73 -16.00 15.51
CA PHE A 125 36.37 -16.49 15.54
C PHE A 125 36.06 -17.35 14.31
N LEU A 126 36.35 -16.84 13.10
CA LEU A 126 36.17 -17.58 11.85
C LEU A 126 36.96 -18.90 11.84
N LYS A 127 38.25 -18.88 12.21
CA LYS A 127 39.07 -20.10 12.28
C LYS A 127 38.59 -21.13 13.32
N LYS A 128 37.90 -20.69 14.38
CA LYS A 128 37.34 -21.57 15.41
C LYS A 128 36.06 -22.25 14.91
N GLU A 129 35.20 -21.52 14.20
CA GLU A 129 34.01 -22.07 13.54
C GLU A 129 34.39 -23.05 12.43
N SER A 130 35.36 -22.71 11.56
CA SER A 130 35.82 -23.63 10.48
C SER A 130 36.42 -24.94 11.00
N LYS A 131 36.89 -24.98 12.25
CA LYS A 131 37.43 -26.19 12.88
C LYS A 131 36.37 -27.05 13.59
N LYS A 132 35.21 -26.48 13.94
CA LYS A 132 34.09 -27.23 14.51
C LYS A 132 33.36 -28.06 13.45
N ASP A 133 33.21 -27.52 12.24
CA ASP A 133 32.54 -28.22 11.13
C ASP A 133 33.36 -29.40 10.56
N GLY A 134 34.66 -29.47 10.88
CA GLY A 134 35.54 -30.58 10.51
C GLY A 134 35.57 -31.75 11.50
N ASN A 135 34.82 -31.70 12.61
CA ASN A 135 34.84 -32.76 13.63
C ASN A 135 33.43 -33.22 14.05
N SER A 136 32.46 -33.07 13.15
CA SER A 136 31.13 -33.66 13.28
C SER A 136 31.03 -34.87 12.34
N THR A 137 31.69 -35.96 12.70
CA THR A 137 31.20 -37.32 12.44
C THR A 137 30.13 -37.66 13.45
#